data_AF-A0A1Z9C1T0-F1
#
_entry.id   AF-A0A1Z9C1T0-F1
#
_cell.length_a   1.000
_cell.length_b   1.000
_cell.length_c   1.000
_cell.angle_alpha   90.00
_cell.angle_beta   90.00
_cell.angle_gamma   90.00
#
_symmetry.space_group_name_H-M   'P 1'
#
loop_
_entity.id
_entity.type
_entity.pdbx_description
1 polymer ?
#
loop_
_entity_poly.entity_id
_entity_poly.type
_entity_poly.pdbx_seq_one_letter_code
_entity_poly.pdbx_strand_id
1 'polypeptide(L)'
;MKIKTLLILIFTSTLLIACKAEILEIDIKSKDVFSAANGEEEAVEFEAKFSNFGELDEESRAQVEALENILVKFMEITDFELETTDMGYEVTLEGEMPIANQDLNTAYYIHVSSSEIFDGFTFLELRTGSEFQNLSNQMSAINFMLSPDEFHPTKIKLKGKNTQVIVPATEIDGKAYLLYRGIVDGRISMKFEGGVFDTIGAGLFLKEN
;
A
#
# COMPACT_ATOMS: atom_id res chain seq x y z
N MET A 1 -49.31 30.87 11.33
CA MET A 1 -48.85 29.47 11.42
C MET A 1 -48.85 28.86 10.03
N LYS A 2 -47.68 28.57 9.47
CA LYS A 2 -47.44 27.64 8.34
C LYS A 2 -45.92 27.61 8.12
N ILE A 3 -45.26 26.85 8.98
CA ILE A 3 -43.86 26.44 8.79
C ILE A 3 -43.85 25.61 7.50
N LYS A 4 -43.29 26.17 6.42
CA LYS A 4 -43.05 25.41 5.21
C LYS A 4 -41.93 24.43 5.52
N THR A 5 -42.29 23.15 5.44
CA THR A 5 -41.45 21.96 5.60
C THR A 5 -40.10 22.17 4.92
N LEU A 6 -39.07 22.35 5.74
CA LEU A 6 -37.69 22.18 5.33
C LEU A 6 -37.49 20.68 5.09
N LEU A 7 -37.61 20.25 3.84
CA LEU A 7 -37.20 18.92 3.41
C LEU A 7 -35.66 18.88 3.53
N ILE A 8 -35.19 18.53 4.73
CA ILE A 8 -33.81 18.12 4.94
C ILE A 8 -33.70 16.79 4.21
N LEU A 9 -33.19 16.84 2.98
CA LEU A 9 -32.72 15.67 2.26
C LEU A 9 -31.45 15.21 2.99
N ILE A 10 -31.63 14.39 4.03
CA ILE A 10 -30.52 13.63 4.61
C ILE A 10 -30.21 12.55 3.58
N PHE A 11 -29.38 12.87 2.60
CA PHE A 11 -28.59 11.84 1.94
C PHE A 11 -27.60 11.38 3.01
N THR A 12 -27.94 10.32 3.73
CA THR A 12 -26.98 9.47 4.41
C THR A 12 -26.05 8.94 3.32
N SER A 13 -25.04 9.73 2.99
CA SER A 13 -23.87 9.29 2.25
C SER A 13 -23.26 8.20 3.10
N THR A 14 -23.46 6.94 2.72
CA THR A 14 -22.59 5.85 3.12
C THR A 14 -21.20 6.21 2.60
N LEU A 15 -20.41 6.84 3.48
CA LEU A 15 -19.06 7.28 3.19
C LEU A 15 -18.17 6.03 3.15
N LEU A 16 -18.10 5.40 1.99
CA LEU A 16 -17.04 4.44 1.68
C LEU A 16 -15.76 5.23 1.47
N ILE A 17 -15.05 5.50 2.57
CA ILE A 17 -13.75 6.17 2.57
C ILE A 17 -12.70 5.07 2.47
N ALA A 18 -12.53 4.47 1.29
CA ALA A 18 -11.54 3.41 1.09
C ALA A 18 -10.54 3.75 -0.03
N CYS A 19 -10.25 5.03 -0.27
CA CYS A 19 -9.18 5.42 -1.20
C CYS A 19 -7.80 4.96 -0.71
N LYS A 20 -7.65 4.78 0.61
CA LYS A 20 -6.39 4.45 1.26
C LYS A 20 -6.56 3.21 2.15
N ALA A 21 -5.61 2.30 2.08
CA ALA A 21 -5.49 1.23 3.06
C ALA A 21 -5.25 1.82 4.46
N GLU A 22 -5.74 1.14 5.49
CA GLU A 22 -5.33 1.39 6.88
C GLU A 22 -3.82 1.18 7.02
N ILE A 23 -3.34 0.08 6.45
CA ILE A 23 -1.93 -0.22 6.30
C ILE A 23 -1.73 -1.14 5.09
N LEU A 24 -0.66 -0.90 4.34
CA LEU A 24 -0.08 -1.81 3.38
C LEU A 24 1.17 -2.44 4.00
N GLU A 25 1.09 -3.72 4.37
CA GLU A 25 2.24 -4.47 4.85
C GLU A 25 2.96 -5.14 3.66
N ILE A 26 4.29 -5.02 3.58
CA ILE A 26 5.09 -5.59 2.49
C ILE A 26 6.24 -6.41 3.08
N ASP A 27 6.33 -7.68 2.72
CA ASP A 27 7.38 -8.60 3.16
C ASP A 27 8.53 -8.65 2.14
N ILE A 28 9.64 -7.99 2.47
CA ILE A 28 10.79 -7.84 1.57
C ILE A 28 11.97 -8.65 2.09
N LYS A 29 12.62 -9.45 1.23
CA LYS A 29 13.90 -10.08 1.56
C LYS A 29 15.01 -9.26 0.91
N SER A 30 16.09 -8.96 1.64
CA SER A 30 17.19 -8.15 1.11
C SER A 30 17.85 -8.76 -0.13
N LYS A 31 17.89 -10.10 -0.21
CA LYS A 31 18.37 -10.80 -1.41
C LYS A 31 17.55 -10.46 -2.67
N ASP A 32 16.23 -10.28 -2.55
CA ASP A 32 15.34 -9.99 -3.69
C ASP A 32 15.57 -8.54 -4.15
N VAL A 33 15.84 -7.63 -3.21
CA VAL A 33 16.23 -6.24 -3.50
C VAL A 33 17.54 -6.18 -4.30
N PHE A 34 18.56 -6.92 -3.88
CA PHE A 34 19.85 -6.93 -4.57
C PHE A 34 19.79 -7.67 -5.92
N SER A 35 18.97 -8.73 -6.00
CA SER A 35 18.65 -9.42 -7.25
C SER A 35 18.00 -8.47 -8.26
N ALA A 36 16.94 -7.79 -7.85
CA ALA A 36 16.23 -6.80 -8.66
C ALA A 36 17.11 -5.61 -9.07
N ALA A 37 18.02 -5.16 -8.18
CA ALA A 37 18.97 -4.11 -8.52
C ALA A 37 19.92 -4.52 -9.67
N ASN A 38 20.17 -5.83 -9.83
CA ASN A 38 20.96 -6.40 -10.92
C ASN A 38 20.12 -6.72 -12.18
N GLY A 39 18.83 -6.39 -12.18
CA GLY A 39 17.93 -6.55 -13.32
C GLY A 39 17.19 -7.89 -13.38
N GLU A 40 17.18 -8.66 -12.29
CA GLU A 40 16.32 -9.84 -12.17
C GLU A 40 14.88 -9.42 -11.84
N GLU A 41 13.90 -10.19 -12.31
CA GLU A 41 12.49 -9.99 -11.98
C GLU A 41 12.15 -10.83 -10.74
N GLU A 42 11.74 -10.15 -9.68
CA GLU A 42 11.36 -10.77 -8.41
C GLU A 42 9.98 -10.26 -7.99
N ALA A 43 9.35 -10.94 -7.04
CA ALA A 43 8.07 -10.55 -6.46
C ALA A 43 8.15 -10.54 -4.93
N VAL A 44 7.38 -9.65 -4.32
CA VAL A 44 7.26 -9.53 -2.86
C VAL A 44 5.79 -9.66 -2.45
N GLU A 45 5.58 -10.35 -1.33
CA GLU A 45 4.26 -10.53 -0.74
C GLU A 45 3.79 -9.22 -0.11
N PHE A 46 2.50 -8.92 -0.26
CA PHE A 46 1.85 -7.81 0.42
C PHE A 46 0.50 -8.22 1.02
N GLU A 47 0.11 -7.50 2.06
CA GLU A 47 -1.20 -7.53 2.68
C GLU A 47 -1.71 -6.10 2.81
N ALA A 48 -2.93 -5.82 2.35
CA ALA A 48 -3.55 -4.51 2.46
C ALA A 48 -4.93 -4.62 3.11
N LYS A 49 -5.18 -3.78 4.11
CA LYS A 49 -6.43 -3.78 4.87
C LYS A 49 -7.22 -2.49 4.65
N PHE A 50 -8.51 -2.63 4.37
CA PHE A 50 -9.43 -1.51 4.15
C PHE A 50 -10.67 -1.65 5.02
N SER A 51 -10.84 -0.74 5.97
CA SER A 51 -12.03 -0.69 6.82
C SER A 51 -13.08 0.25 6.24
N ASN A 52 -14.31 -0.21 6.17
CA ASN A 52 -15.46 0.54 5.70
C ASN A 52 -16.51 0.64 6.81
N PHE A 53 -17.17 1.80 6.89
CA PHE A 53 -18.26 2.04 7.83
C PHE A 53 -19.62 1.78 7.16
N GLY A 54 -20.56 1.23 7.93
CA GLY A 54 -21.91 0.93 7.45
C GLY A 54 -22.14 -0.54 7.12
N GLU A 55 -23.41 -0.91 6.97
CA GLU A 55 -23.80 -2.32 6.80
C GLU A 55 -23.35 -2.87 5.45
N LEU A 56 -22.90 -4.13 5.44
CA LEU A 56 -22.59 -4.88 4.22
C LEU A 56 -23.89 -5.42 3.59
N ASP A 57 -24.64 -4.51 2.98
CA ASP A 57 -25.88 -4.78 2.24
C ASP A 57 -25.61 -5.28 0.81
N GLU A 58 -26.68 -5.53 0.02
CA GLU A 58 -26.55 -6.03 -1.35
C GLU A 58 -25.78 -5.08 -2.27
N GLU A 59 -25.93 -3.76 -2.09
CA GLU A 59 -25.24 -2.76 -2.90
C GLU A 59 -23.74 -2.76 -2.57
N SER A 60 -23.38 -2.73 -1.29
CA SER A 60 -21.99 -2.73 -0.83
C SER A 60 -21.27 -4.02 -1.23
N ARG A 61 -21.94 -5.17 -1.15
CA ARG A 61 -21.40 -6.46 -1.65
C ARG A 61 -21.13 -6.41 -3.16
N ALA A 62 -22.08 -5.90 -3.94
CA ALA A 62 -21.88 -5.78 -5.39
C ALA A 62 -20.72 -4.85 -5.75
N GLN A 63 -20.51 -3.77 -4.98
CA GLN A 63 -19.34 -2.89 -5.15
C GLN A 63 -18.04 -3.61 -4.80
N VAL A 64 -17.99 -4.35 -3.70
CA VAL A 64 -16.80 -5.14 -3.29
C VAL A 64 -16.45 -6.19 -4.35
N GLU A 65 -17.43 -6.94 -4.85
CA GLU A 65 -17.23 -7.91 -5.95
C GLU A 65 -16.73 -7.22 -7.23
N ALA A 66 -17.26 -6.04 -7.56
CA ALA A 66 -16.80 -5.28 -8.72
C ALA A 66 -15.35 -4.79 -8.56
N LEU A 67 -14.96 -4.39 -7.35
CA LEU A 67 -13.58 -4.00 -7.02
C LEU A 67 -12.62 -5.18 -7.16
N GLU A 68 -12.95 -6.33 -6.59
CA GLU A 68 -12.15 -7.56 -6.71
C GLU A 68 -11.89 -7.88 -8.19
N ASN A 69 -12.94 -7.90 -9.01
CA ASN A 69 -12.86 -8.15 -10.45
C ASN A 69 -12.02 -7.12 -11.23
N ILE A 70 -11.84 -5.90 -10.70
CA ILE A 70 -10.94 -4.91 -11.27
C ILE A 70 -9.51 -5.19 -10.81
N LEU A 71 -9.30 -5.36 -9.50
CA LEU A 71 -7.97 -5.52 -8.90
C LEU A 71 -7.20 -6.69 -9.51
N VAL A 72 -7.84 -7.84 -9.72
CA VAL A 72 -7.22 -9.05 -10.32
C VAL A 72 -6.76 -8.85 -11.77
N LYS A 73 -7.14 -7.76 -12.45
CA LYS A 73 -6.64 -7.43 -13.80
C LYS A 73 -5.33 -6.65 -13.78
N PHE A 74 -5.00 -6.05 -12.65
CA PHE A 74 -3.93 -5.08 -12.50
C PHE A 74 -2.86 -5.52 -11.50
N MET A 75 -3.19 -6.47 -10.62
CA MET A 75 -2.33 -6.97 -9.55
C MET A 75 -2.52 -8.48 -9.41
N GLU A 76 -1.47 -9.15 -8.95
CA GLU A 76 -1.52 -10.57 -8.61
C GLU A 76 -2.13 -10.70 -7.20
N ILE A 77 -3.44 -10.94 -7.14
CA ILE A 77 -4.17 -11.16 -5.88
C ILE A 77 -4.23 -12.66 -5.61
N THR A 78 -3.74 -13.08 -4.45
CA THR A 78 -3.77 -14.48 -4.01
C THR A 78 -4.94 -14.75 -3.08
N ASP A 79 -5.37 -13.76 -2.31
CA ASP A 79 -6.53 -13.87 -1.44
C ASP A 79 -7.31 -12.55 -1.33
N PHE A 80 -8.62 -12.68 -1.17
CA PHE A 80 -9.55 -11.57 -1.00
C PHE A 80 -10.55 -11.96 0.09
N GLU A 81 -10.39 -11.38 1.27
CA GLU A 81 -11.25 -11.66 2.42
C GLU A 81 -12.19 -10.49 2.69
N LEU A 82 -13.46 -10.80 2.95
CA LEU A 82 -14.48 -9.84 3.32
C LEU A 82 -15.10 -10.23 4.66
N GLU A 83 -14.89 -9.41 5.68
CA GLU A 83 -15.37 -9.65 7.04
C GLU A 83 -16.35 -8.57 7.49
N THR A 84 -17.45 -8.97 8.16
CA THR A 84 -18.35 -8.01 8.81
C THR A 84 -17.85 -7.70 10.21
N THR A 85 -17.85 -6.42 10.58
CA THR A 85 -17.46 -5.92 11.90
C THR A 85 -18.64 -5.23 12.58
N ASP A 86 -18.52 -4.94 13.88
CA ASP A 86 -19.56 -4.22 14.63
C ASP A 86 -19.84 -2.81 14.08
N MET A 87 -18.88 -2.21 13.36
CA MET A 87 -18.95 -0.85 12.82
C MET A 87 -19.10 -0.79 11.30
N GLY A 88 -19.00 -1.92 10.62
CA GLY A 88 -19.21 -2.04 9.18
C GLY A 88 -18.61 -3.31 8.62
N TYR A 89 -17.62 -3.18 7.73
CA TYR A 89 -16.95 -4.33 7.14
C TYR A 89 -15.51 -4.03 6.77
N GLU A 90 -14.70 -5.07 6.65
CA GLU A 90 -13.29 -5.01 6.34
C GLU A 90 -13.01 -5.85 5.09
N VAL A 91 -12.14 -5.31 4.23
CA VAL A 91 -11.57 -6.04 3.10
C VAL A 91 -10.08 -6.21 3.35
N THR A 92 -9.61 -7.45 3.31
CA THR A 92 -8.18 -7.79 3.34
C THR A 92 -7.79 -8.35 1.98
N LEU A 93 -6.75 -7.77 1.39
CA LEU A 93 -6.16 -8.22 0.14
C LEU A 93 -4.78 -8.79 0.43
N GLU A 94 -4.55 -10.03 0.02
CA GLU A 94 -3.20 -10.60 -0.03
C GLU A 94 -2.79 -10.83 -1.48
N GLY A 95 -1.52 -10.62 -1.77
CA GLY A 95 -1.01 -10.80 -3.12
C GLY A 95 0.49 -10.62 -3.23
N GLU A 96 0.92 -10.55 -4.48
CA GLU A 96 2.31 -10.29 -4.84
C GLU A 96 2.41 -9.02 -5.69
N MET A 97 3.46 -8.23 -5.45
CA MET A 97 3.83 -7.12 -6.31
C MET A 97 5.27 -7.27 -6.79
N PRO A 98 5.59 -6.83 -8.02
CA PRO A 98 6.93 -6.95 -8.54
C PRO A 98 7.90 -6.00 -7.83
N ILE A 99 9.18 -6.38 -7.81
CA ILE A 99 10.30 -5.53 -7.44
C ILE A 99 11.30 -5.47 -8.60
N ALA A 100 11.63 -4.26 -9.06
CA ALA A 100 12.44 -4.06 -10.27
C ALA A 100 13.21 -2.74 -10.27
N ASN A 101 14.25 -2.68 -11.10
CA ASN A 101 15.08 -1.48 -11.32
C ASN A 101 14.67 -0.63 -12.54
N GLN A 102 13.49 -0.91 -13.09
CA GLN A 102 12.93 -0.24 -14.26
C GLN A 102 11.45 0.04 -14.03
N ASP A 103 10.87 0.95 -14.82
CA ASP A 103 9.44 1.21 -14.80
C ASP A 103 8.66 0.00 -15.34
N LEU A 104 7.54 -0.33 -14.68
CA LEU A 104 6.77 -1.52 -14.96
C LEU A 104 5.34 -1.21 -15.42
N ASN A 105 4.81 -2.12 -16.24
CA ASN A 105 3.42 -2.11 -16.68
C ASN A 105 2.49 -2.80 -15.66
N THR A 106 2.42 -2.22 -14.47
CA THR A 106 1.63 -2.70 -13.32
C THR A 106 0.97 -1.50 -12.61
N ALA A 107 0.07 -1.76 -11.67
CA ALA A 107 -0.49 -0.71 -10.82
C ALA A 107 0.52 -0.24 -9.76
N TYR A 108 1.08 -1.17 -8.99
CA TYR A 108 2.05 -0.90 -7.94
C TYR A 108 3.25 -1.83 -8.05
N TYR A 109 4.41 -1.34 -7.65
CA TYR A 109 5.63 -2.12 -7.57
C TYR A 109 6.64 -1.48 -6.60
N ILE A 110 7.61 -2.28 -6.19
CA ILE A 110 8.78 -1.77 -5.48
C ILE A 110 9.86 -1.42 -6.49
N HIS A 111 10.20 -0.15 -6.57
CA HIS A 111 11.31 0.31 -7.41
C HIS A 111 12.62 0.24 -6.63
N VAL A 112 13.67 -0.27 -7.27
CA VAL A 112 15.03 -0.30 -6.73
C VAL A 112 16.00 0.45 -7.62
N SER A 113 16.86 1.28 -7.03
CA SER A 113 17.86 2.04 -7.77
C SER A 113 19.13 2.22 -6.97
N SER A 114 20.21 2.66 -7.62
CA SER A 114 21.39 3.12 -6.89
C SER A 114 21.07 4.40 -6.12
N SER A 115 21.48 4.47 -4.85
CA SER A 115 21.31 5.68 -4.05
C SER A 115 22.19 6.82 -4.60
N GLU A 116 21.58 8.00 -4.79
CA GLU A 116 22.30 9.22 -5.13
C GLU A 116 22.89 9.94 -3.90
N ILE A 117 22.52 9.50 -2.69
CA ILE A 117 22.84 10.18 -1.42
C ILE A 117 23.85 9.37 -0.58
N PHE A 118 23.77 8.04 -0.63
CA PHE A 118 24.61 7.16 0.18
C PHE A 118 25.40 6.19 -0.71
N ASP A 119 26.72 6.38 -0.79
CA ASP A 119 27.60 5.59 -1.64
C ASP A 119 27.51 4.06 -1.41
N GLY A 120 27.18 3.35 -2.48
CA GLY A 120 27.06 1.89 -2.50
C GLY A 120 25.81 1.36 -1.80
N PHE A 121 24.82 2.20 -1.53
CA PHE A 121 23.49 1.76 -1.11
C PHE A 121 22.56 1.64 -2.30
N THR A 122 21.66 0.66 -2.24
CA THR A 122 20.45 0.56 -3.05
C THR A 122 19.33 1.33 -2.35
N PHE A 123 18.64 2.20 -3.08
CA PHE A 123 17.40 2.84 -2.64
C PHE A 123 16.20 1.98 -3.06
N LEU A 124 15.22 1.87 -2.18
CA LEU A 124 13.99 1.12 -2.36
C LEU A 124 12.80 2.00 -2.00
N GLU A 125 11.78 2.01 -2.85
CA GLU A 125 10.56 2.81 -2.69
C GLU A 125 9.34 2.11 -3.30
N LEU A 126 8.17 2.31 -2.70
CA LEU A 126 6.90 1.92 -3.31
C LEU A 126 6.52 2.96 -4.37
N ARG A 127 6.23 2.51 -5.60
CA ARG A 127 5.80 3.37 -6.71
C ARG A 127 4.59 2.81 -7.42
N THR A 128 3.91 3.69 -8.14
CA THR A 128 2.91 3.31 -9.13
C THR A 128 3.54 3.09 -10.50
N GLY A 129 3.08 2.07 -11.22
CA GLY A 129 3.47 1.81 -12.60
C GLY A 129 2.52 2.44 -13.62
N SER A 130 2.70 2.11 -14.91
CA SER A 130 1.92 2.73 -16.00
C SER A 130 0.44 2.37 -16.01
N GLU A 131 0.03 1.29 -15.35
CA GLU A 131 -1.38 0.87 -15.29
C GLU A 131 -2.15 1.47 -14.11
N PHE A 132 -1.48 2.19 -13.19
CA PHE A 132 -2.14 2.78 -12.03
C PHE A 132 -3.30 3.71 -12.40
N GLN A 133 -3.13 4.56 -13.42
CA GLN A 133 -4.21 5.45 -13.85
C GLN A 133 -5.39 4.67 -14.44
N ASN A 134 -5.13 3.55 -15.11
CA ASN A 134 -6.19 2.68 -15.65
C ASN A 134 -6.96 2.00 -14.51
N LEU A 135 -6.25 1.51 -13.49
CA LEU A 135 -6.85 0.99 -12.25
C LEU A 135 -7.73 2.06 -11.59
N SER A 136 -7.16 3.24 -11.32
CA SER A 136 -7.85 4.35 -10.68
C SER A 136 -9.11 4.77 -11.44
N ASN A 137 -9.04 4.85 -12.77
CA ASN A 137 -10.20 5.18 -13.60
C ASN A 137 -11.31 4.13 -13.50
N GLN A 138 -10.97 2.84 -13.50
CA GLN A 138 -11.97 1.77 -13.40
C GLN A 138 -12.62 1.72 -12.01
N MET A 139 -11.84 1.86 -10.94
CA MET A 139 -12.39 1.91 -9.57
C MET A 139 -13.26 3.15 -9.36
N SER A 140 -12.82 4.31 -9.85
CA SER A 140 -13.59 5.56 -9.77
C SER A 140 -14.92 5.50 -10.53
N ALA A 141 -15.02 4.67 -11.57
CA ALA A 141 -16.25 4.48 -12.33
C ALA A 141 -17.32 3.70 -11.54
N ILE A 142 -16.92 2.88 -10.56
CA ILE A 142 -17.85 2.28 -9.59
C ILE A 142 -18.30 3.38 -8.62
N ASN A 143 -17.34 4.03 -7.96
CA ASN A 143 -17.58 5.16 -7.08
C ASN A 143 -16.27 5.96 -6.95
N PHE A 144 -16.34 7.28 -7.13
CA PHE A 144 -15.16 8.15 -7.08
C PHE A 144 -14.37 8.04 -5.76
N MET A 145 -15.03 7.67 -4.66
CA MET A 145 -14.39 7.48 -3.34
C MET A 145 -13.55 6.21 -3.24
N LEU A 146 -13.65 5.32 -4.24
CA LEU A 146 -12.90 4.06 -4.32
C LEU A 146 -11.63 4.19 -5.17
N SER A 147 -11.31 5.37 -5.71
CA SER A 147 -10.01 5.57 -6.38
C SER A 147 -8.89 5.26 -5.40
N PRO A 148 -7.90 4.44 -5.76
CA PRO A 148 -6.79 4.15 -4.88
C PRO A 148 -5.82 5.35 -4.84
N ASP A 149 -5.21 5.55 -3.68
CA ASP A 149 -4.13 6.52 -3.48
C ASP A 149 -2.79 5.99 -4.03
N GLU A 150 -1.95 6.86 -4.57
CA GLU A 150 -0.58 6.52 -4.97
C GLU A 150 0.26 6.07 -3.76
N PHE A 151 0.01 6.70 -2.60
CA PHE A 151 0.75 6.46 -1.38
C PHE A 151 -0.15 5.99 -0.25
N HIS A 152 0.10 4.77 0.22
CA HIS A 152 -0.57 4.19 1.37
C HIS A 152 0.30 4.37 2.64
N PRO A 153 -0.30 4.35 3.85
CA PRO A 153 0.45 4.04 5.06
C PRO A 153 1.06 2.66 4.85
N THR A 154 2.37 2.54 5.03
CA THR A 154 3.08 1.32 4.65
C THR A 154 3.93 0.82 5.80
N LYS A 155 3.96 -0.49 5.97
CA LYS A 155 4.87 -1.18 6.90
C LYS A 155 5.72 -2.16 6.12
N ILE A 156 7.01 -1.87 6.03
CA ILE A 156 7.97 -2.76 5.37
C ILE A 156 8.56 -3.70 6.40
N LYS A 157 8.32 -5.01 6.23
CA LYS A 157 8.96 -6.08 6.98
C LYS A 157 10.17 -6.57 6.19
N LEU A 158 11.35 -6.05 6.54
CA LEU A 158 12.60 -6.43 5.87
C LEU A 158 13.23 -7.63 6.57
N LYS A 159 13.46 -8.71 5.83
CA LYS A 159 14.27 -9.87 6.23
C LYS A 159 15.64 -9.80 5.57
N GLY A 160 16.71 -9.92 6.34
CA GLY A 160 18.08 -9.86 5.81
C GLY A 160 19.08 -10.62 6.66
N LYS A 161 20.31 -10.72 6.14
CA LYS A 161 21.45 -11.32 6.83
C LYS A 161 22.65 -10.40 6.67
N ASN A 162 23.13 -9.82 7.76
CA ASN A 162 24.20 -8.81 7.75
C ASN A 162 23.92 -7.66 6.76
N THR A 163 22.67 -7.24 6.59
CA THR A 163 22.30 -6.18 5.64
C THR A 163 22.33 -4.82 6.33
N GLN A 164 23.12 -3.87 5.85
CA GLN A 164 23.10 -2.51 6.39
C GLN A 164 21.87 -1.76 5.88
N VAL A 165 21.19 -1.03 6.76
CA VAL A 165 20.01 -0.23 6.41
C VAL A 165 20.11 1.21 6.90
N ILE A 166 19.53 2.14 6.12
CA ILE A 166 19.24 3.51 6.53
C ILE A 166 17.77 3.79 6.23
N VAL A 167 17.03 4.28 7.22
CA VAL A 167 15.57 4.46 7.13
C VAL A 167 15.20 5.86 7.62
N PRO A 168 14.65 6.73 6.76
CA PRO A 168 14.20 8.06 7.16
C PRO A 168 12.83 8.00 7.85
N ALA A 169 12.63 8.86 8.85
CA ALA A 169 11.35 9.18 9.49
C ALA A 169 10.43 7.96 9.71
N THR A 170 10.88 6.95 10.44
CA THR A 170 10.15 5.68 10.59
C THR A 170 9.79 5.41 12.04
N GLU A 171 8.77 4.57 12.26
CA GLU A 171 8.54 3.91 13.53
C GLU A 171 9.00 2.45 13.48
N ILE A 172 9.81 2.05 14.48
CA ILE A 172 10.27 0.68 14.68
C ILE A 172 9.95 0.31 16.14
N ASP A 173 9.23 -0.80 16.34
CA ASP A 173 8.80 -1.30 17.65
C ASP A 173 8.12 -0.23 18.54
N GLY A 174 7.24 0.59 17.94
CA GLY A 174 6.52 1.66 18.64
C GLY A 174 7.35 2.90 18.97
N LYS A 175 8.61 2.96 18.50
CA LYS A 175 9.48 4.13 18.70
C LYS A 175 9.75 4.83 17.38
N ALA A 176 9.50 6.14 17.37
CA ALA A 176 9.80 7.01 16.23
C ALA A 176 11.30 7.33 16.13
N TYR A 177 11.81 7.33 14.90
CA TYR A 177 13.18 7.68 14.53
C TYR A 177 13.15 8.71 13.41
N LEU A 178 13.83 9.85 13.58
CA LEU A 178 14.05 10.79 12.49
C LEU A 178 14.91 10.16 11.37
N LEU A 179 15.92 9.40 11.78
CA LEU A 179 16.77 8.59 10.92
C LEU A 179 17.25 7.39 11.71
N TYR A 180 17.02 6.19 11.18
CA TYR A 180 17.55 4.96 11.72
C TYR A 180 18.69 4.45 10.83
N ARG A 181 19.79 3.99 11.44
CA ARG A 181 20.86 3.25 10.75
C ARG A 181 21.20 2.02 11.58
N GLY A 182 21.22 0.87 10.95
CA GLY A 182 21.48 -0.39 11.64
C GLY A 182 21.94 -1.51 10.72
N ILE A 183 22.20 -2.67 11.31
CA ILE A 183 22.42 -3.93 10.58
C ILE A 183 21.23 -4.83 10.85
N VAL A 184 20.65 -5.39 9.79
CA VAL A 184 19.58 -6.38 9.84
C VAL A 184 20.19 -7.77 9.72
N ASP A 185 20.05 -8.54 10.78
CA ASP A 185 20.36 -9.97 10.83
C ASP A 185 19.15 -10.69 11.44
N GLY A 186 18.23 -11.14 10.58
CA GLY A 186 16.88 -11.55 10.96
C GLY A 186 15.81 -10.71 10.26
N ARG A 187 14.86 -10.15 11.02
CA ARG A 187 13.74 -9.35 10.51
C ARG A 187 13.61 -8.05 11.28
N ILE A 188 13.29 -6.96 10.59
CA ILE A 188 12.93 -5.66 11.16
C ILE A 188 11.62 -5.18 10.51
N SER A 189 10.75 -4.53 11.27
CA SER A 189 9.52 -3.91 10.75
C SER A 189 9.62 -2.40 10.87
N MET A 190 9.37 -1.69 9.78
CA MET A 190 9.51 -0.24 9.68
C MET A 190 8.20 0.34 9.16
N LYS A 191 7.58 1.22 9.93
CA LYS A 191 6.30 1.85 9.59
C LYS A 191 6.51 3.27 9.07
N PHE A 192 5.79 3.62 8.02
CA PHE A 192 5.78 4.90 7.32
C PHE A 192 4.32 5.34 7.15
N GLU A 193 3.87 6.31 7.94
CA GLU A 193 2.48 6.74 7.95
C GLU A 193 2.36 8.24 8.22
N GLY A 194 1.45 8.88 7.50
CA GLY A 194 1.00 10.24 7.73
C GLY A 194 2.00 11.31 7.32
N GLY A 195 1.50 12.55 7.27
CA GLY A 195 2.32 13.73 7.03
C GLY A 195 3.02 13.66 5.67
N VAL A 196 4.34 13.68 5.66
CA VAL A 196 5.11 13.68 4.40
C VAL A 196 4.91 12.38 3.61
N PHE A 197 4.66 11.25 4.28
CA PHE A 197 4.49 9.95 3.63
C PHE A 197 3.22 9.86 2.78
N ASP A 198 2.25 10.72 3.04
CA ASP A 198 1.05 10.86 2.20
C ASP A 198 1.36 11.52 0.84
N THR A 199 2.59 12.01 0.65
CA THR A 199 3.06 12.69 -0.58
C THR A 199 4.25 12.01 -1.24
N ILE A 200 5.03 11.21 -0.49
CA ILE A 200 6.26 10.59 -1.02
C ILE A 200 6.29 9.06 -0.92
N GLY A 201 5.36 8.44 -0.17
CA GLY A 201 5.37 7.01 0.06
C GLY A 201 6.52 6.50 0.94
N ALA A 202 6.56 5.19 1.18
CA ALA A 202 7.61 4.56 1.96
C ALA A 202 8.90 4.37 1.13
N GLY A 203 10.05 4.58 1.76
CA GLY A 203 11.34 4.28 1.16
C GLY A 203 12.47 4.10 2.18
N LEU A 204 13.47 3.31 1.80
CA LEU A 204 14.66 3.04 2.63
C LEU A 204 15.89 2.71 1.76
N PHE A 205 17.05 2.67 2.41
CA PHE A 205 18.32 2.33 1.76
C PHE A 205 18.89 1.04 2.34
N LEU A 206 19.41 0.17 1.48
CA LEU A 206 20.04 -1.10 1.84
C LEU A 206 21.45 -1.20 1.25
N LYS A 207 22.34 -1.91 1.93
CA LYS A 207 23.68 -2.23 1.42
C LYS A 207 24.12 -3.61 1.88
N GLU A 208 24.73 -4.37 0.97
CA GLU A 208 25.45 -5.59 1.31
C GLU A 208 26.72 -5.24 2.10
N ASN A 209 26.93 -5.90 3.23
CA ASN A 209 28.18 -5.85 4.00
C ASN A 209 29.12 -7.00 3.62
#